data_AF-A0AAX6EDZ0-F1
#
_entry.id   AF-A0AAX6EDZ0-F1
#
_cell.length_a   1.000
_cell.length_b   1.000
_cell.length_c   1.000
_cell.angle_alpha   90.00
_cell.angle_beta   90.00
_cell.angle_gamma   90.00
#
_symmetry.space_group_name_H-M   'P 1'
#
loop_
_entity.id
_entity.type
_entity.pdbx_description
1 polymer ?
#
loop_
_entity_poly.entity_id
_entity_poly.type
_entity_poly.pdbx_seq_one_letter_code
_entity_poly.pdbx_strand_id
1 'polypeptide(L)'
;MAEEATVVGVATGEAEEKKKMKVLVAVDESEGSFYALRWALDHLCGADEVVGAEPTTDNSHVVLLLLHVEQPFQHYMFPAGPGVYATSAAVESIRKGQEENSRCILSRAMKICLEKKVTAETLVMGGDPKDMICQAGEQLGTDLVVVGSRGLSTIKRAFLGSTSDYVAHHAPCPVLIVKPPKHTQEQAARHMLDG
;
A
#
# COMPACT_ATOMS: atom_id res chain seq x y z
N MET A 1 19.77 13.10 -68.95
CA MET A 1 19.34 11.81 -68.40
C MET A 1 19.58 11.84 -66.90
N ALA A 2 18.49 11.71 -66.15
CA ALA A 2 18.28 11.46 -64.72
C ALA A 2 19.27 12.03 -63.67
N GLU A 3 18.69 12.93 -62.87
CA GLU A 3 19.01 13.32 -61.49
C GLU A 3 18.66 12.16 -60.54
N GLU A 4 19.56 11.79 -59.60
CA GLU A 4 19.24 10.84 -58.53
C GLU A 4 19.17 11.54 -57.18
N ALA A 5 18.03 11.35 -56.52
CA ALA A 5 17.54 12.10 -55.40
C ALA A 5 18.07 11.59 -54.05
N THR A 6 18.32 12.53 -53.15
CA THR A 6 18.59 12.31 -51.73
C THR A 6 17.35 11.77 -51.02
N VAL A 7 17.42 10.57 -50.46
CA VAL A 7 16.37 10.04 -49.57
C VAL A 7 16.64 10.54 -48.15
N VAL A 8 15.85 11.51 -47.70
CA VAL A 8 15.74 11.90 -46.29
C VAL A 8 14.79 10.93 -45.62
N GLY A 9 15.33 10.00 -44.83
CA GLY A 9 14.55 9.11 -43.97
C GLY A 9 13.94 9.90 -42.81
N VAL A 10 12.64 10.17 -42.88
CA VAL A 10 11.83 10.66 -41.77
C VAL A 10 11.73 9.53 -40.74
N ALA A 11 12.48 9.62 -39.65
CA ALA A 11 12.22 8.81 -38.47
C ALA A 11 10.92 9.31 -37.84
N THR A 12 9.86 8.54 -38.07
CA THR A 12 8.57 8.67 -37.39
C THR A 12 8.79 8.57 -35.88
N GLY A 13 8.42 9.62 -35.15
CA GLY A 13 8.48 9.62 -33.70
C GLY A 13 7.58 8.53 -33.13
N GLU A 14 8.19 7.56 -32.47
CA GLU A 14 7.51 6.71 -31.50
C GLU A 14 7.05 7.62 -30.37
N ALA A 15 5.73 7.73 -30.18
CA ALA A 15 5.19 8.42 -29.02
C ALA A 15 5.65 7.64 -27.77
N GLU A 16 6.55 8.22 -26.98
CA GLU A 16 6.91 7.68 -25.67
C GLU A 16 5.63 7.54 -24.84
N GLU A 17 5.19 6.32 -24.63
CA GLU A 17 4.17 6.00 -23.65
C GLU A 17 4.73 6.42 -22.28
N LYS A 18 4.26 7.55 -21.74
CA LYS A 18 4.71 8.05 -20.44
C LYS A 18 4.48 6.96 -19.38
N LYS A 19 5.57 6.37 -18.86
CA LYS A 19 5.53 5.38 -17.79
C LYS A 19 4.70 5.92 -16.62
N LYS A 20 3.60 5.24 -16.29
CA LYS A 20 2.81 5.54 -15.08
C LYS A 20 3.61 5.14 -13.83
N MET A 21 3.58 5.98 -12.80
CA MET A 21 4.24 5.73 -11.52
C MET A 21 3.44 4.70 -10.72
N LYS A 22 4.05 3.58 -10.35
CA LYS A 22 3.42 2.55 -9.52
C LYS A 22 3.67 2.83 -8.05
N VAL A 23 2.61 3.03 -7.28
CA VAL A 23 2.66 3.30 -5.84
C VAL A 23 2.04 2.14 -5.08
N LEU A 24 2.84 1.49 -4.24
CA LEU A 24 2.38 0.44 -3.33
C LEU A 24 2.06 1.02 -1.96
N VAL A 25 0.85 0.85 -1.46
CA VAL A 25 0.45 1.26 -0.11
C VAL A 25 0.19 0.01 0.72
N ALA A 26 0.98 -0.16 1.79
CA ALA A 26 0.74 -1.25 2.74
C ALA A 26 -0.36 -0.86 3.75
N VAL A 27 -1.38 -1.71 3.85
CA VAL A 27 -2.53 -1.53 4.75
C VAL A 27 -2.68 -2.70 5.71
N ASP A 28 -2.99 -2.38 6.96
CA ASP A 28 -3.23 -3.32 8.05
C ASP A 28 -4.49 -2.89 8.84
N GLU A 29 -4.74 -3.48 10.00
CA GLU A 29 -5.89 -3.09 10.84
C GLU A 29 -5.70 -1.74 11.54
N SER A 30 -4.53 -1.11 11.45
CA SER A 30 -4.22 0.10 12.22
C SER A 30 -4.73 1.38 11.55
N GLU A 31 -5.18 2.33 12.36
CA GLU A 31 -5.55 3.67 11.86
C GLU A 31 -4.38 4.41 11.21
N GLY A 32 -3.14 4.05 11.58
CA GLY A 32 -1.92 4.63 11.01
C GLY A 32 -1.74 4.30 9.53
N SER A 33 -2.01 3.05 9.12
CA SER A 33 -1.91 2.63 7.72
C SER A 33 -3.05 3.22 6.89
N PHE A 34 -4.29 3.24 7.41
CA PHE A 34 -5.40 3.91 6.73
C PHE A 34 -5.20 5.43 6.60
N TYR A 35 -4.53 6.06 7.56
CA TYR A 35 -4.13 7.46 7.44
C TYR A 35 -3.09 7.64 6.32
N ALA A 36 -2.11 6.74 6.22
CA ALA A 36 -1.13 6.75 5.14
C ALA A 36 -1.78 6.62 3.75
N LEU A 37 -2.78 5.74 3.62
CA LEU A 37 -3.58 5.62 2.40
C LEU A 37 -4.28 6.91 2.03
N ARG A 38 -5.02 7.52 2.97
CA ARG A 38 -5.70 8.82 2.72
C ARG A 38 -4.71 9.89 2.29
N TRP A 39 -3.57 9.97 2.97
CA TRP A 39 -2.52 10.91 2.62
C TRP A 39 -1.99 10.66 1.20
N ALA A 40 -1.72 9.41 0.82
CA ALA A 40 -1.24 9.07 -0.52
C ALA A 40 -2.25 9.48 -1.59
N LEU A 41 -3.54 9.20 -1.37
CA LEU A 41 -4.61 9.61 -2.27
C LEU A 41 -4.68 11.14 -2.41
N ASP A 42 -4.56 11.88 -1.31
CA ASP A 42 -4.67 13.34 -1.31
C ASP A 42 -3.49 14.07 -1.97
N HIS A 43 -2.31 13.44 -2.03
CA HIS A 43 -1.06 14.12 -2.43
C HIS A 43 -0.38 13.52 -3.66
N LEU A 44 -0.63 12.25 -3.98
CA LEU A 44 0.03 11.55 -5.09
C LEU A 44 -0.93 11.34 -6.27
N CYS A 45 -2.19 11.03 -6.00
CA CYS A 45 -3.23 10.91 -7.02
C CYS A 45 -3.82 12.30 -7.23
N GLY A 46 -3.31 13.02 -8.24
CA GLY A 46 -3.52 14.45 -8.41
C GLY A 46 -4.95 14.93 -8.20
N ALA A 47 -5.09 16.09 -7.55
CA ALA A 47 -6.26 16.94 -7.70
C ALA A 47 -6.26 17.47 -9.15
N ASP A 48 -6.95 16.79 -10.05
CA ASP A 48 -7.23 17.31 -11.39
C ASP A 48 -8.29 18.42 -11.26
N GLU A 49 -7.92 19.56 -10.67
CA GLU A 49 -8.63 20.83 -10.78
C GLU A 49 -7.80 21.77 -11.65
N VAL A 50 -7.76 21.48 -12.96
CA VAL A 50 -7.71 22.55 -13.95
C VAL A 50 -9.17 22.93 -14.24
N VAL A 51 -9.58 24.07 -13.71
CA VAL A 51 -10.89 24.70 -13.96
C VAL A 51 -11.11 24.80 -15.48
N GLY A 52 -12.05 24.01 -16.02
CA GLY A 52 -12.66 24.26 -17.33
C GLY A 52 -12.28 23.35 -18.52
N ALA A 53 -11.69 22.18 -18.32
CA ALA A 53 -11.46 21.22 -19.42
C ALA A 53 -12.40 20.01 -19.35
N GLU A 54 -13.04 19.69 -20.48
CA GLU A 54 -13.91 18.53 -20.68
C GLU A 54 -13.25 17.21 -20.22
N PRO A 55 -13.98 16.29 -19.55
CA PRO A 55 -13.44 15.04 -19.03
C PRO A 55 -13.12 14.10 -20.20
N THR A 56 -11.87 14.12 -20.65
CA THR A 56 -11.37 13.23 -21.69
C THR A 56 -10.11 12.54 -21.20
N THR A 57 -10.14 11.19 -21.25
CA THR A 57 -9.06 10.22 -20.97
C THR A 57 -8.57 10.08 -19.52
N ASP A 58 -8.38 8.83 -19.09
CA ASP A 58 -7.77 8.41 -17.82
C ASP A 58 -6.32 8.89 -17.72
N ASN A 59 -6.14 10.16 -17.35
CA ASN A 59 -4.85 10.83 -17.15
C ASN A 59 -4.21 10.50 -15.81
N SER A 60 -4.61 9.41 -15.16
CA SER A 60 -3.99 8.95 -13.92
C SER A 60 -2.55 8.56 -14.19
N HIS A 61 -1.62 9.48 -13.90
CA HIS A 61 -0.17 9.24 -13.96
C HIS A 61 0.32 8.26 -12.86
N VAL A 62 -0.57 7.86 -11.96
CA VAL A 62 -0.31 6.98 -10.82
C VAL A 62 -1.17 5.73 -10.92
N VAL A 63 -0.54 4.56 -10.74
CA VAL A 63 -1.21 3.28 -10.53
C VAL A 63 -1.07 2.91 -9.06
N LEU A 64 -2.20 2.79 -8.35
CA LEU A 64 -2.21 2.49 -6.91
C LEU A 64 -2.40 0.98 -6.66
N LEU A 65 -1.50 0.41 -5.88
CA LEU A 65 -1.52 -0.99 -5.46
C LEU A 65 -1.71 -1.02 -3.94
N LEU A 66 -2.74 -1.70 -3.45
CA LEU A 66 -3.00 -1.89 -2.02
C LEU A 66 -2.53 -3.27 -1.59
N LEU A 67 -1.57 -3.33 -0.69
CA LEU A 67 -1.05 -4.57 -0.15
C LEU A 67 -1.52 -4.78 1.28
N HIS A 68 -2.16 -5.92 1.54
CA HIS A 68 -2.30 -6.45 2.88
C HIS A 68 -1.41 -7.69 3.05
N VAL A 69 -0.74 -7.81 4.20
CA VAL A 69 0.08 -8.98 4.53
C VAL A 69 -0.59 -9.77 5.64
N GLU A 70 -1.02 -10.99 5.31
CA GLU A 70 -1.49 -11.98 6.26
C GLU A 70 -0.30 -12.61 6.97
N GLN A 71 -0.21 -12.42 8.28
CA GLN A 71 0.81 -13.13 9.06
C GLN A 71 0.34 -14.58 9.29
N PRO A 72 1.09 -15.59 8.82
CA PRO A 72 0.68 -16.97 9.03
C PRO A 72 0.65 -17.28 10.52
N PHE A 73 -0.49 -17.83 10.97
CA PHE A 73 -0.76 -18.19 12.36
C PHE A 73 0.29 -19.18 12.93
N GLN A 74 1.01 -19.88 12.06
CA GLN A 74 2.04 -20.84 12.40
C GLN A 74 3.20 -20.24 13.20
N HIS A 75 3.47 -18.93 13.07
CA HIS A 75 4.55 -18.30 13.83
C HIS A 75 4.17 -18.01 15.29
N TYR A 76 2.86 -17.97 15.62
CA TYR A 76 2.38 -17.64 16.97
C TYR A 76 1.97 -18.85 17.82
N MET A 77 1.91 -20.05 17.23
CA MET A 77 1.45 -21.25 17.91
C MET A 77 2.52 -22.31 18.01
N PHE A 78 3.63 -21.99 18.68
CA PHE A 78 4.40 -22.97 19.47
C PHE A 78 5.02 -22.26 20.68
N PRO A 79 4.54 -22.58 21.90
CA PRO A 79 5.18 -23.67 22.63
C PRO A 79 4.13 -24.61 23.29
N ALA A 80 3.75 -25.69 22.60
CA ALA A 80 3.16 -26.86 23.26
C ALA A 80 4.02 -28.13 23.11
N GLY A 81 5.30 -28.00 22.69
CA GLY A 81 6.25 -29.09 22.60
C GLY A 81 6.18 -29.91 21.30
N PRO A 82 7.15 -30.79 21.04
CA PRO A 82 7.18 -31.56 19.80
C PRO A 82 5.97 -32.50 19.73
N GLY A 83 5.01 -32.23 18.83
CA GLY A 83 3.96 -33.19 18.44
C GLY A 83 2.49 -32.76 18.54
N VAL A 84 2.16 -31.53 18.97
CA VAL A 84 0.75 -31.07 18.97
C VAL A 84 0.44 -30.32 17.69
N TYR A 85 -0.16 -31.02 16.72
CA TYR A 85 -0.71 -30.40 15.52
C TYR A 85 -2.13 -29.89 15.79
N ALA A 86 -2.43 -28.69 15.33
CA ALA A 86 -3.81 -28.22 15.25
C ALA A 86 -4.63 -29.18 14.37
N THR A 87 -5.87 -29.47 14.77
CA THR A 87 -6.77 -30.28 13.92
C THR A 87 -7.01 -29.57 12.60
N SER A 88 -7.24 -30.32 11.52
CA SER A 88 -7.56 -29.74 10.21
C SER A 88 -8.76 -28.79 10.27
N ALA A 89 -9.76 -29.09 11.11
CA ALA A 89 -10.90 -28.22 11.35
C ALA A 89 -10.49 -26.90 12.05
N ALA A 90 -9.62 -26.94 13.07
CA ALA A 90 -9.14 -25.73 13.73
C ALA A 90 -8.26 -24.88 12.80
N VAL A 91 -7.39 -25.51 12.00
CA VAL A 91 -6.59 -24.84 10.96
C VAL A 91 -7.50 -24.16 9.94
N GLU A 92 -8.55 -24.85 9.48
CA GLU A 92 -9.51 -24.30 8.53
C GLU A 92 -10.29 -23.10 9.08
N SER A 93 -10.73 -23.17 10.34
CA SER A 93 -11.40 -22.05 11.00
C SER A 93 -10.49 -20.83 11.12
N ILE A 94 -9.22 -21.03 11.48
CA ILE A 94 -8.23 -19.95 11.55
C ILE A 94 -8.02 -19.34 10.16
N ARG A 95 -7.81 -20.16 9.12
CA ARG A 95 -7.63 -19.69 7.74
C ARG A 95 -8.82 -18.85 7.28
N LYS A 96 -10.04 -19.33 7.48
CA LYS A 96 -11.26 -18.57 7.16
C LYS A 96 -11.33 -17.23 7.91
N GLY A 97 -10.91 -17.22 9.17
CA GLY A 97 -10.81 -15.99 9.96
C GLY A 97 -9.81 -15.00 9.38
N GLN A 98 -8.65 -15.47 8.92
CA GLN A 98 -7.63 -14.63 8.27
C GLN A 98 -8.12 -14.06 6.94
N GLU A 99 -8.69 -14.91 6.07
CA GLU A 99 -9.26 -14.50 4.79
C GLU A 99 -10.34 -13.42 4.98
N GLU A 100 -11.22 -13.60 5.95
CA GLU A 100 -12.29 -12.65 6.26
C GLU A 100 -11.75 -11.32 6.80
N ASN A 101 -10.70 -11.36 7.62
CA ASN A 101 -10.03 -10.17 8.13
C ASN A 101 -9.39 -9.36 6.99
N SER A 102 -8.62 -10.03 6.12
CA SER A 102 -8.01 -9.43 4.93
C SER A 102 -9.04 -8.79 4.02
N ARG A 103 -10.16 -9.49 3.81
CA ARG A 103 -11.29 -8.99 3.04
C ARG A 103 -11.86 -7.71 3.67
N CYS A 104 -12.03 -7.67 4.99
CA CYS A 104 -12.52 -6.49 5.70
C CYS A 104 -11.55 -5.29 5.58
N ILE A 105 -10.24 -5.52 5.77
CA ILE A 105 -9.20 -4.49 5.68
C ILE A 105 -9.16 -3.88 4.28
N LEU A 106 -9.06 -4.74 3.25
CA LEU A 106 -9.02 -4.30 1.86
C LEU A 106 -10.34 -3.66 1.43
N SER A 107 -11.49 -4.17 1.88
CA SER A 107 -12.79 -3.54 1.63
C SER A 107 -12.85 -2.13 2.20
N ARG A 108 -12.31 -1.90 3.40
CA ARG A 108 -12.22 -0.56 4.00
C ARG A 108 -11.28 0.35 3.20
N ALA A 109 -10.12 -0.15 2.79
CA ALA A 109 -9.16 0.60 1.98
C ALA A 109 -9.75 0.99 0.60
N MET A 110 -10.42 0.05 -0.07
CA MET A 110 -11.09 0.28 -1.34
C MET A 110 -12.21 1.32 -1.23
N LYS A 111 -12.98 1.30 -0.13
CA LYS A 111 -13.99 2.32 0.13
C LYS A 111 -13.38 3.73 0.19
N ILE A 112 -12.23 3.89 0.86
CA ILE A 112 -11.51 5.16 0.93
C ILE A 112 -11.04 5.60 -0.48
N CYS A 113 -10.53 4.68 -1.29
CA CYS A 113 -10.11 4.97 -2.67
C CYS A 113 -11.30 5.44 -3.52
N LEU A 114 -12.45 4.75 -3.40
CA LEU A 114 -13.68 5.10 -4.11
C LEU A 114 -14.21 6.49 -3.72
N GLU A 115 -14.18 6.82 -2.43
CA GLU A 115 -14.56 8.16 -1.93
C GLU A 115 -13.70 9.27 -2.55
N LYS A 116 -12.44 8.97 -2.87
CA LYS A 116 -11.48 9.87 -3.53
C LYS A 116 -11.48 9.75 -5.06
N LYS A 117 -12.35 8.91 -5.63
CA LYS A 117 -12.44 8.61 -7.08
C LYS A 117 -11.13 8.09 -7.69
N VAL A 118 -10.36 7.35 -6.90
CA VAL A 118 -9.11 6.70 -7.35
C VAL A 118 -9.34 5.20 -7.47
N THR A 119 -8.98 4.64 -8.63
CA THR A 119 -8.96 3.19 -8.84
C THR A 119 -7.68 2.61 -8.24
N ALA A 120 -7.81 1.49 -7.54
CA ALA A 120 -6.69 0.76 -6.95
C ALA A 120 -6.84 -0.74 -7.20
N GLU A 121 -5.71 -1.43 -7.39
CA GLU A 121 -5.68 -2.88 -7.38
C GLU A 121 -5.33 -3.37 -5.97
N THR A 122 -5.78 -4.57 -5.61
CA THR A 122 -5.54 -5.15 -4.29
C THR A 122 -4.68 -6.41 -4.40
N LEU A 123 -3.80 -6.59 -3.41
CA LEU A 123 -2.94 -7.76 -3.28
C LEU A 123 -2.93 -8.21 -1.82
N VAL A 124 -3.05 -9.52 -1.60
CA VAL A 124 -2.83 -10.16 -0.31
C VAL A 124 -1.62 -11.07 -0.43
N MET A 125 -0.67 -10.95 0.50
CA MET A 125 0.50 -11.85 0.60
C MET A 125 0.56 -12.48 1.98
N GLY A 126 1.03 -13.72 2.07
CA GLY A 126 1.21 -14.43 3.35
C GLY A 126 2.68 -14.42 3.79
N GLY A 127 2.98 -13.90 4.98
CA GLY A 127 4.35 -13.92 5.52
C GLY A 127 4.61 -12.88 6.61
N ASP A 128 5.89 -12.57 6.85
CA ASP A 128 6.26 -11.43 7.68
C ASP A 128 6.03 -10.11 6.91
N PRO A 129 5.30 -9.12 7.44
CA PRO A 129 5.02 -7.87 6.76
C PRO A 129 6.27 -7.13 6.29
N LYS A 130 7.37 -7.21 7.03
CA LYS A 130 8.64 -6.56 6.67
C LYS A 130 9.17 -7.08 5.35
N ASP A 131 9.17 -8.39 5.19
CA ASP A 131 9.71 -9.07 4.03
C ASP A 131 8.74 -9.01 2.86
N MET A 132 7.45 -9.26 3.11
CA MET A 132 6.44 -9.29 2.05
C MET A 132 6.23 -7.91 1.41
N ILE A 133 6.35 -6.81 2.16
CA ILE A 133 6.28 -5.47 1.58
C ILE A 133 7.47 -5.21 0.64
N CYS A 134 8.70 -5.56 1.05
CA CYS A 134 9.88 -5.39 0.22
C CYS A 134 9.81 -6.28 -1.03
N GLN A 135 9.39 -7.53 -0.85
CA GLN A 135 9.21 -8.50 -1.92
C GLN A 135 8.15 -8.05 -2.93
N ALA A 136 7.01 -7.53 -2.48
CA ALA A 136 6.00 -6.96 -3.36
C ALA A 136 6.53 -5.78 -4.17
N GLY A 137 7.31 -4.89 -3.52
CA GLY A 137 7.92 -3.74 -4.19
C GLY A 137 8.85 -4.18 -5.33
N GLU A 138 9.61 -5.25 -5.12
CA GLU A 138 10.49 -5.83 -6.14
C GLU A 138 9.70 -6.51 -7.25
N GLN A 139 8.78 -7.43 -6.90
CA GLN A 139 8.03 -8.23 -7.87
C GLN A 139 7.12 -7.40 -8.77
N LEU A 140 6.50 -6.34 -8.22
CA LEU A 140 5.58 -5.48 -8.97
C LEU A 140 6.30 -4.34 -9.70
N GLY A 141 7.59 -4.16 -9.44
CA GLY A 141 8.40 -3.07 -9.98
C GLY A 141 7.86 -1.70 -9.55
N THR A 142 7.60 -1.52 -8.25
CA THR A 142 6.99 -0.30 -7.72
C THR A 142 8.00 0.85 -7.70
N ASP A 143 7.55 2.05 -8.02
CA ASP A 143 8.38 3.25 -8.01
C ASP A 143 8.39 3.94 -6.63
N LEU A 144 7.39 3.66 -5.78
CA LEU A 144 7.29 4.16 -4.41
C LEU A 144 6.51 3.19 -3.52
N VAL A 145 7.01 2.95 -2.30
CA VAL A 145 6.29 2.25 -1.24
C VAL A 145 5.83 3.24 -0.19
N VAL A 146 4.56 3.19 0.19
CA VAL A 146 3.94 4.01 1.23
C VAL A 146 3.55 3.12 2.41
N VAL A 147 4.01 3.51 3.60
CA VAL A 147 3.68 2.83 4.85
C VAL A 147 3.26 3.84 5.92
N GLY A 148 2.41 3.42 6.84
CA GLY A 148 2.17 4.17 8.08
C GLY A 148 3.43 4.20 8.94
N SER A 149 3.60 5.26 9.74
CA SER A 149 4.71 5.36 10.71
C SER A 149 4.61 4.37 11.87
N ARG A 150 3.42 3.78 12.08
CA ARG A 150 3.12 2.76 13.09
C ARG A 150 2.04 1.82 12.53
N GLY A 151 2.09 0.57 12.96
CA GLY A 151 1.03 -0.42 12.78
C GLY A 151 0.25 -0.64 14.08
N LEU A 152 -0.02 -1.90 14.40
CA LEU A 152 -0.82 -2.33 15.55
C LEU A 152 -0.17 -2.13 16.93
N SER A 153 1.13 -1.81 17.01
CA SER A 153 1.85 -1.70 18.28
C SER A 153 1.67 -0.35 18.99
N THR A 154 1.29 -0.37 20.26
CA THR A 154 0.99 0.79 21.12
C THR A 154 2.23 1.40 21.79
N ILE A 155 3.35 1.56 21.08
CA ILE A 155 4.54 2.19 21.68
C ILE A 155 4.30 3.71 21.79
N LYS A 156 4.61 4.32 22.94
CA LYS A 156 4.45 5.77 23.17
C LYS A 156 5.77 6.50 22.83
N ARG A 157 5.68 7.54 21.98
CA ARG A 157 6.73 8.49 21.51
C ARG A 157 7.58 8.08 20.29
N ALA A 158 7.86 9.12 19.48
CA ALA A 158 8.87 9.40 18.43
C ALA A 158 9.44 8.32 17.49
N PHE A 159 9.35 7.03 17.80
CA PHE A 159 9.97 5.96 17.02
C PHE A 159 9.06 5.46 15.88
N LEU A 160 9.67 5.01 14.80
CA LEU A 160 8.99 4.25 13.74
C LEU A 160 8.55 2.87 14.26
N GLY A 161 7.48 2.32 13.69
CA GLY A 161 7.13 0.91 13.88
C GLY A 161 8.19 0.00 13.27
N SER A 162 8.32 -1.22 13.79
CA SER A 162 9.32 -2.20 13.31
C SER A 162 9.19 -2.51 11.82
N THR A 163 7.97 -2.57 11.29
CA THR A 163 7.72 -2.77 9.86
C THR A 163 8.19 -1.58 9.04
N SER A 164 7.76 -0.37 9.39
CA SER A 164 8.11 0.85 8.68
C SER A 164 9.62 1.12 8.70
N ASP A 165 10.26 0.90 9.85
CA ASP A 165 11.71 1.01 10.02
C ASP A 165 12.46 0.01 9.13
N TYR A 166 12.04 -1.25 9.11
CA TYR A 166 12.65 -2.25 8.25
C TYR A 166 12.50 -1.90 6.77
N VAL A 167 11.28 -1.59 6.32
CA VAL A 167 10.99 -1.27 4.92
C VAL A 167 11.81 -0.06 4.46
N ALA A 168 11.98 0.96 5.30
CA ALA A 168 12.79 2.13 4.98
C ALA A 168 14.25 1.81 4.65
N HIS A 169 14.80 0.73 5.24
CA HIS A 169 16.19 0.32 5.04
C HIS A 169 16.37 -0.75 3.95
N HIS A 170 15.32 -1.47 3.58
CA HIS A 170 15.44 -2.68 2.74
C HIS A 170 14.58 -2.65 1.46
N ALA A 171 13.65 -1.71 1.32
CA ALA A 171 12.85 -1.64 0.11
C ALA A 171 13.71 -1.38 -1.13
N PRO A 172 13.36 -1.97 -2.30
CA PRO A 172 14.12 -1.80 -3.54
C PRO A 172 13.90 -0.41 -4.19
N CYS A 173 12.99 0.39 -3.64
CA CYS A 173 12.57 1.68 -4.17
C CYS A 173 12.41 2.70 -3.04
N PRO A 174 12.24 4.00 -3.35
CA PRO A 174 11.91 5.01 -2.35
C PRO A 174 10.75 4.61 -1.44
N VAL A 175 10.85 5.00 -0.18
CA VAL A 175 9.83 4.73 0.86
C VAL A 175 9.32 6.04 1.42
N LEU A 176 8.01 6.19 1.42
CA LEU A 176 7.31 7.28 2.10
C LEU A 176 6.66 6.75 3.39
N ILE A 177 7.11 7.29 4.51
CA ILE A 177 6.54 6.98 5.82
C ILE A 177 5.60 8.10 6.25
N VAL A 178 4.31 7.80 6.36
CA VAL A 178 3.29 8.80 6.71
C VAL A 178 3.00 8.76 8.21
N LYS A 179 3.07 9.93 8.84
CA LYS A 179 2.81 10.10 10.27
C LYS A 179 1.55 10.93 10.53
N PRO A 180 0.58 10.42 11.32
CA PRO A 180 -0.56 11.22 11.74
C PRO A 180 -0.16 12.44 12.58
N PRO A 181 -0.90 13.57 12.49
CA PRO A 181 -0.64 14.76 13.28
C PRO A 181 -0.81 14.48 14.79
N LYS A 182 -0.01 15.17 15.62
CA LYS A 182 0.08 14.92 17.08
C LYS A 182 -1.25 15.17 17.84
N HIS A 183 -2.14 16.00 17.30
CA HIS A 183 -3.37 16.45 17.97
C HIS A 183 -4.46 15.36 18.10
N THR A 184 -4.43 14.33 17.26
CA THR A 184 -5.46 13.27 17.24
C THR A 184 -5.30 12.27 18.39
N GLN A 185 -4.09 12.11 18.95
CA GLN A 185 -3.84 11.17 20.06
C GLN A 185 -4.21 11.75 21.43
N GLU A 186 -4.09 13.07 21.62
CA GLU A 186 -4.45 13.75 22.87
C GLU A 186 -5.96 13.90 23.05
N GLN A 187 -6.71 14.08 21.96
CA GLN A 187 -8.17 14.20 22.01
C GLN A 187 -8.86 12.85 22.28
N ALA A 188 -8.38 11.76 21.67
CA ALA A 188 -8.88 10.41 21.97
C ALA A 188 -8.57 9.98 23.42
N ALA A 189 -7.38 10.35 23.94
CA ALA A 189 -7.01 10.07 25.33
C ALA A 189 -7.83 10.88 26.36
N ARG A 190 -8.21 12.13 26.04
CA ARG A 190 -9.08 12.94 26.90
C ARG A 190 -10.50 12.38 26.98
N HIS A 191 -11.07 11.93 25.86
CA HIS A 191 -12.42 11.38 25.82
C HIS A 191 -12.58 10.00 26.51
N MET A 192 -11.48 9.30 26.83
CA MET A 192 -11.50 8.07 27.64
C MET A 192 -11.29 8.30 29.14
N LEU A 193 -10.86 9.50 29.55
CA LEU A 193 -10.67 9.85 30.96
C LEU A 193 -11.85 10.64 31.55
N ASP A 194 -12.68 11.22 30.68
CA ASP A 194 -13.87 11.99 31.04
C ASP A 194 -15.19 11.20 30.87
N GLY A 195 -15.11 9.87 30.70
CA GLY A 195 -16.25 8.96 30.46
C GLY A 195 -16.47 7.93 31.56
#